data_AF-A0A924WBR9-F1
#
_entry.id   AF-A0A924WBR9-F1
#
_cell.length_a   1.000
_cell.length_b   1.000
_cell.length_c   1.000
_cell.angle_alpha   90.00
_cell.angle_beta   90.00
_cell.angle_gamma   90.00
#
_symmetry.space_group_name_H-M   'P 1'
#
loop_
_entity.id
_entity.type
_entity.pdbx_description
1 polymer ?
#
loop_
_entity_poly.entity_id
_entity_poly.type
_entity_poly.pdbx_seq_one_letter_code
_entity_poly.pdbx_strand_id
1 'polypeptide(L)'
;GFDKFYGFIGGETNQWAPLIYDGTTQVELPEDPKYHFTTDMTNKAISWIRFQQALTPDKPFFVYYAPGATHAPHHVPKEWADKYKGKFDQGWDKLREETLERQKKLGLVPQNTKLATKPADIKDWASLSADEKKMFSKQMETYAGFGAHTDNEVGRLVSAIEDLGEMDNTLILYVVGDNGASAEGSMNGLFNEMTYFNQVPETLQDMLKHYDEWGSDNTYPHFAAGWAVAMNAPFAYTKQVAADFGGTRNGMVAHWPAGIKAKNEIRNQFSHAIDIAPTVFEVCKVPSPKVVNGIQQDPIEGTSLVYSFDNANAKEKHAVQYFEMFGNRAIYSDGWFARTIHRVAWRFKPDHSLAEDVWELYNTTTDFSLANNVASQNPAKLKELQGLFMKEAEHYHVLPIDDRLTVRMDAKAVGRPTLMDGRTSLTLGEGMKGMGVDIFISTRNTSYSITADVEVAANGNGVIVAQGGKFGGFSFYVKDGKPTFTYNYLGLENYTVTSAQALKPGKHTLVYDFKWDGGKPGAGGTGSITVDGAKAGENKIAKTQPGIFSVDDLADVGTDDGTRVADYGESAKFNGKLGKVTIELKK
;
A
#
# COMPACT_ATOMS: atom_id res chain seq x y z
N GLY A 1 -15.60 7.16 -10.64
CA GLY A 1 -15.87 5.95 -11.44
C GLY A 1 -14.98 5.95 -12.65
N PHE A 2 -15.34 6.75 -13.67
CA PHE A 2 -14.43 7.13 -14.76
C PHE A 2 -14.54 8.63 -15.09
N ASP A 3 -15.72 9.25 -14.91
CA ASP A 3 -15.95 10.69 -15.13
C ASP A 3 -15.34 11.61 -14.05
N LYS A 4 -15.21 11.09 -12.83
CA LYS A 4 -14.74 11.80 -11.64
C LYS A 4 -13.90 10.88 -10.78
N PHE A 5 -12.81 11.42 -10.24
CA PHE A 5 -11.86 10.74 -9.36
C PHE A 5 -11.70 11.56 -8.07
N TYR A 6 -11.73 10.88 -6.93
CA TYR A 6 -11.32 11.44 -5.64
C TYR A 6 -10.64 10.34 -4.85
N GLY A 7 -9.36 10.50 -4.60
CA GLY A 7 -8.57 9.51 -3.89
C GLY A 7 -7.08 9.70 -4.10
N PHE A 8 -6.31 8.67 -3.74
CA PHE A 8 -4.86 8.65 -3.86
C PHE A 8 -4.43 7.78 -5.06
N ILE A 9 -3.24 8.04 -5.59
CA ILE A 9 -2.67 7.33 -6.77
C ILE A 9 -1.66 6.26 -6.33
N GLY A 10 -1.03 6.45 -5.15
CA GLY A 10 -0.04 5.52 -4.59
C GLY A 10 -0.61 4.15 -4.23
N GLY A 11 0.26 3.22 -3.88
CA GLY A 11 -0.15 1.90 -3.38
C GLY A 11 -0.79 1.94 -1.99
N GLU A 12 -0.52 3.00 -1.23
CA GLU A 12 -1.04 3.27 0.12
C GLU A 12 -1.10 4.78 0.37
N THR A 13 -1.77 5.19 1.45
CA THR A 13 -1.77 6.59 1.90
C THR A 13 -2.11 6.70 3.40
N ASN A 14 -1.57 7.72 4.05
CA ASN A 14 -1.86 8.10 5.41
C ASN A 14 -3.32 8.51 5.56
N GLN A 15 -4.06 7.90 6.49
CA GLN A 15 -5.49 8.22 6.65
C GLN A 15 -5.77 9.55 7.38
N TRP A 16 -4.76 10.11 8.07
CA TRP A 16 -4.83 11.39 8.80
C TRP A 16 -4.34 12.56 7.96
N ALA A 17 -3.31 12.32 7.13
CA ALA A 17 -2.70 13.30 6.26
C ALA A 17 -2.48 12.76 4.83
N PRO A 18 -3.55 12.38 4.10
CA PRO A 18 -3.44 11.72 2.82
C PRO A 18 -3.02 12.66 1.70
N LEU A 19 -2.24 12.14 0.74
CA LEU A 19 -2.06 12.77 -0.56
C LEU A 19 -3.18 12.34 -1.51
N ILE A 20 -4.18 13.21 -1.64
CA ILE A 20 -5.37 12.97 -2.44
C ILE A 20 -5.53 13.98 -3.57
N TYR A 21 -6.20 13.55 -4.63
CA TYR A 21 -6.51 14.35 -5.80
C TYR A 21 -8.00 14.34 -6.08
N ASP A 22 -8.53 15.50 -6.48
CA ASP A 22 -9.82 15.61 -7.15
C ASP A 22 -9.59 15.80 -8.66
N GLY A 23 -9.86 14.75 -9.43
CA GLY A 23 -9.45 14.67 -10.83
C GLY A 23 -7.92 14.72 -10.94
N THR A 24 -7.39 15.82 -11.46
CA THR A 24 -5.95 16.06 -11.59
C THR A 24 -5.41 17.12 -10.62
N THR A 25 -6.25 17.62 -9.70
CA THR A 25 -5.88 18.67 -8.75
C THR A 25 -5.59 18.04 -7.40
N GLN A 26 -4.40 18.26 -6.85
CA GLN A 26 -4.11 17.89 -5.46
C GLN A 26 -5.06 18.63 -4.52
N VAL A 27 -5.58 17.93 -3.51
CA VAL A 27 -6.45 18.49 -2.49
C VAL A 27 -5.60 18.84 -1.27
N GLU A 28 -5.78 20.06 -0.75
CA GLU A 28 -5.10 20.50 0.47
C GLU A 28 -5.60 19.70 1.68
N LEU A 29 -4.68 19.38 2.59
CA LEU A 29 -5.01 18.68 3.81
C LEU A 29 -5.97 19.53 4.66
N PRO A 30 -7.14 19.00 5.09
CA PRO A 30 -8.05 19.76 5.94
C PRO A 30 -7.43 20.05 7.32
N GLU A 31 -7.62 21.27 7.83
CA GLU A 31 -7.30 21.65 9.22
C GLU A 31 -8.35 21.12 10.20
N ASP A 32 -8.63 19.81 10.18
CA ASP A 32 -9.54 19.14 11.10
C ASP A 32 -8.81 18.02 11.85
N PRO A 33 -8.62 18.12 13.17
CA PRO A 33 -7.95 17.08 13.96
C PRO A 33 -8.76 15.76 14.04
N LYS A 34 -10.01 15.74 13.56
CA LYS A 34 -10.85 14.54 13.46
C LYS A 34 -10.94 14.00 12.03
N TYR A 35 -10.22 14.59 11.08
CA TYR A 35 -10.22 14.14 9.70
C TYR A 35 -9.82 12.68 9.61
N HIS A 36 -10.51 11.91 8.77
CA HIS A 36 -10.11 10.56 8.39
C HIS A 36 -10.50 10.31 6.94
N PHE A 37 -9.57 9.84 6.13
CA PHE A 37 -9.76 9.73 4.69
C PHE A 37 -10.95 8.83 4.29
N THR A 38 -11.11 7.65 4.91
CA THR A 38 -12.27 6.77 4.64
C THR A 38 -13.62 7.48 4.82
N THR A 39 -13.76 8.30 5.87
CA THR A 39 -14.99 9.07 6.12
C THR A 39 -15.20 10.14 5.06
N ASP A 40 -14.13 10.85 4.67
CA ASP A 40 -14.18 11.89 3.65
C ASP A 40 -14.53 11.33 2.27
N MET A 41 -13.83 10.29 1.79
CA MET A 41 -14.14 9.69 0.50
C MET A 41 -15.56 9.10 0.45
N THR A 42 -16.06 8.58 1.58
CA THR A 42 -17.46 8.13 1.71
C THR A 42 -18.42 9.30 1.58
N ASN A 43 -18.14 10.44 2.23
CA ASN A 43 -18.93 11.65 2.06
C ASN A 43 -18.98 12.12 0.61
N LYS A 44 -17.84 12.07 -0.11
CA LYS A 44 -17.79 12.41 -1.55
C LYS A 44 -18.63 11.46 -2.38
N ALA A 45 -18.47 10.15 -2.19
CA ALA A 45 -19.22 9.13 -2.93
C ALA A 45 -20.74 9.30 -2.73
N ILE A 46 -21.20 9.42 -1.48
CA ILE A 46 -22.61 9.65 -1.14
C ILE A 46 -23.13 10.92 -1.80
N SER A 47 -22.39 12.02 -1.69
CA SER A 47 -22.80 13.31 -2.26
C SER A 47 -22.93 13.23 -3.78
N TRP A 48 -21.98 12.59 -4.46
CA TRP A 48 -21.99 12.46 -5.92
C TRP A 48 -23.14 11.60 -6.42
N ILE A 49 -23.41 10.46 -5.79
CA ILE A 49 -24.56 9.62 -6.14
C ILE A 49 -25.86 10.43 -5.98
N ARG A 50 -26.04 11.08 -4.82
CA ARG A 50 -27.23 11.91 -4.54
C ARG A 50 -27.40 13.04 -5.54
N PHE A 51 -26.33 13.77 -5.87
CA PHE A 51 -26.40 14.89 -6.82
C PHE A 51 -26.69 14.42 -8.24
N GLN A 52 -26.05 13.32 -8.68
CA GLN A 52 -26.29 12.77 -10.02
C GLN A 52 -27.73 12.28 -10.15
N GLN A 53 -28.25 11.55 -9.16
CA GLN A 53 -29.63 11.06 -9.15
C GLN A 53 -30.66 12.19 -9.03
N ALA A 54 -30.36 13.25 -8.28
CA ALA A 54 -31.24 14.42 -8.21
C ALA A 54 -31.35 15.17 -9.55
N LEU A 55 -30.26 15.25 -10.32
CA LEU A 55 -30.21 15.99 -11.58
C LEU A 55 -30.60 15.15 -12.80
N THR A 56 -30.32 13.86 -12.77
CA THR A 56 -30.45 12.93 -13.90
C THR A 56 -30.90 11.53 -13.42
N PRO A 57 -32.09 11.39 -12.85
CA PRO A 57 -32.56 10.13 -12.25
C PRO A 57 -32.61 8.97 -13.27
N ASP A 58 -32.84 9.26 -14.56
CA ASP A 58 -32.87 8.23 -15.61
C ASP A 58 -31.47 7.73 -16.03
N LYS A 59 -30.39 8.36 -15.56
CA LYS A 59 -29.01 7.97 -15.87
C LYS A 59 -28.47 7.07 -14.74
N PRO A 60 -27.95 5.87 -15.04
CA PRO A 60 -27.35 5.01 -14.02
C PRO A 60 -26.01 5.57 -13.53
N PHE A 61 -25.60 5.16 -12.34
CA PHE A 61 -24.28 5.46 -11.79
C PHE A 61 -23.36 4.23 -11.78
N PHE A 62 -22.05 4.48 -11.83
CA PHE A 62 -21.01 3.49 -11.55
C PHE A 62 -20.03 4.06 -10.53
N VAL A 63 -19.89 3.37 -9.40
CA VAL A 63 -18.99 3.75 -8.31
C VAL A 63 -18.00 2.63 -8.08
N TYR A 64 -16.72 2.94 -8.33
CA TYR A 64 -15.61 2.13 -7.85
C TYR A 64 -15.15 2.72 -6.53
N TYR A 65 -15.58 2.11 -5.43
CA TYR A 65 -15.26 2.53 -4.06
C TYR A 65 -14.11 1.66 -3.53
N ALA A 66 -12.90 2.20 -3.56
CA ALA A 66 -11.67 1.51 -3.17
C ALA A 66 -10.99 2.28 -2.02
N PRO A 67 -11.37 2.03 -0.76
CA PRO A 67 -10.73 2.69 0.37
C PRO A 67 -9.28 2.25 0.52
N GLY A 68 -8.43 3.09 1.13
CA GLY A 68 -7.07 2.69 1.51
C GLY A 68 -7.01 1.66 2.63
N ALA A 69 -8.15 1.40 3.27
CA ALA A 69 -8.26 0.43 4.35
C ALA A 69 -8.39 -1.01 3.81
N THR A 70 -7.87 -2.03 4.50
CA THR A 70 -7.07 -1.97 5.73
C THR A 70 -5.58 -2.10 5.42
N HIS A 71 -5.08 -1.40 4.39
CA HIS A 71 -3.65 -1.32 4.13
C HIS A 71 -2.94 -0.61 5.29
N ALA A 72 -1.64 -0.83 5.43
CA ALA A 72 -0.82 0.04 6.24
C ALA A 72 -0.76 1.46 5.61
N PRO A 73 -0.59 2.51 6.41
CA PRO A 73 -0.52 2.48 7.85
C PRO A 73 -1.88 2.17 8.49
N HIS A 74 -1.89 1.31 9.51
CA HIS A 74 -3.12 0.94 10.22
C HIS A 74 -3.61 2.10 11.10
N HIS A 75 -4.27 3.06 10.47
CA HIS A 75 -4.77 4.29 11.07
C HIS A 75 -6.26 4.21 11.31
N VAL A 76 -6.67 4.48 12.55
CA VAL A 76 -8.09 4.50 12.91
C VAL A 76 -8.30 5.32 14.18
N PRO A 77 -9.45 6.00 14.35
CA PRO A 77 -9.72 6.71 15.60
C PRO A 77 -9.68 5.75 16.79
N LYS A 78 -9.15 6.23 17.90
CA LYS A 78 -8.85 5.40 19.09
C LYS A 78 -10.05 4.63 19.58
N GLU A 79 -11.25 5.23 19.55
CA GLU A 79 -12.49 4.60 19.98
C GLU A 79 -12.88 3.36 19.16
N TRP A 80 -12.39 3.20 17.93
CA TRP A 80 -12.61 2.00 17.12
C TRP A 80 -11.65 0.88 17.49
N ALA A 81 -10.36 1.19 17.65
CA ALA A 81 -9.36 0.22 18.12
C ALA A 81 -9.71 -0.29 19.53
N ASP A 82 -10.15 0.59 20.43
CA ASP A 82 -10.46 0.25 21.83
C ASP A 82 -11.63 -0.75 21.96
N LYS A 83 -12.52 -0.87 20.96
CA LYS A 83 -13.59 -1.90 20.91
C LYS A 83 -13.03 -3.32 20.88
N TYR A 84 -11.80 -3.48 20.41
CA TYR A 84 -11.13 -4.77 20.23
C TYR A 84 -10.15 -5.11 21.34
N LYS A 85 -9.99 -4.26 22.35
CA LYS A 85 -9.06 -4.48 23.46
C LYS A 85 -9.22 -5.86 24.10
N GLY A 86 -8.13 -6.63 24.16
CA GLY A 86 -8.03 -7.98 24.72
C GLY A 86 -8.70 -9.08 23.88
N LYS A 87 -9.25 -8.78 22.70
CA LYS A 87 -9.92 -9.77 21.83
C LYS A 87 -8.94 -10.67 21.07
N PHE A 88 -7.65 -10.37 21.14
CA PHE A 88 -6.58 -11.02 20.40
C PHE A 88 -5.47 -11.61 21.30
N ASP A 89 -5.65 -11.59 22.63
CA ASP A 89 -4.65 -12.10 23.59
C ASP A 89 -4.41 -13.61 23.50
N GLN A 90 -5.35 -14.35 22.90
CA GLN A 90 -5.23 -15.77 22.57
C GLN A 90 -4.23 -16.03 21.44
N GLY A 91 -3.91 -15.02 20.63
CA GLY A 91 -2.89 -15.08 19.59
C GLY A 91 -3.31 -15.68 18.27
N TRP A 92 -2.41 -15.54 17.28
CA TRP A 92 -2.64 -15.97 15.91
C TRP A 92 -2.88 -17.48 15.77
N ASP A 93 -2.23 -18.33 16.56
CA ASP A 93 -2.39 -19.78 16.44
C ASP A 93 -3.83 -20.18 16.79
N LYS A 94 -4.35 -19.67 17.91
CA LYS A 94 -5.72 -19.95 18.32
C LYS A 94 -6.74 -19.31 17.38
N LEU A 95 -6.48 -18.09 16.91
CA LEU A 95 -7.36 -17.40 15.98
C LEU A 95 -7.51 -18.15 14.65
N ARG A 96 -6.46 -18.81 14.15
CA ARG A 96 -6.52 -19.66 12.94
C ARG A 96 -7.46 -20.83 13.12
N GLU A 97 -7.40 -21.51 14.25
CA GLU A 97 -8.32 -22.62 14.59
C GLU A 97 -9.77 -22.12 14.64
N GLU A 98 -10.02 -21.07 15.43
CA GLU A 98 -11.36 -20.49 15.62
C GLU A 98 -11.97 -19.97 14.32
N THR A 99 -11.14 -19.41 13.44
CA THR A 99 -11.56 -18.92 12.13
C THR A 99 -12.04 -20.06 11.25
N LEU A 100 -11.26 -21.15 11.14
CA LEU A 100 -11.67 -22.32 10.35
C LEU A 100 -12.92 -22.99 10.93
N GLU A 101 -13.00 -23.13 12.26
CA GLU A 101 -14.20 -23.67 12.93
C GLU A 101 -15.44 -22.84 12.59
N ARG A 102 -15.32 -21.51 12.61
CA ARG A 102 -16.42 -20.59 12.26
C ARG A 102 -16.77 -20.66 10.78
N GLN A 103 -15.78 -20.67 9.89
CA GLN A 103 -15.99 -20.81 8.44
C GLN A 103 -16.74 -22.10 8.12
N LYS A 104 -16.39 -23.22 8.77
CA LYS A 104 -17.12 -24.50 8.65
C LYS A 104 -18.56 -24.36 9.15
N LYS A 105 -18.77 -23.78 10.33
CA LYS A 105 -20.12 -23.58 10.88
C LYS A 105 -21.01 -22.73 9.96
N LEU A 106 -20.43 -21.73 9.29
CA LEU A 106 -21.12 -20.87 8.32
C LEU A 106 -21.26 -21.49 6.93
N GLY A 107 -20.63 -22.64 6.67
CA GLY A 107 -20.63 -23.30 5.36
C GLY A 107 -19.75 -22.63 4.30
N LEU A 108 -18.93 -21.65 4.67
CA LEU A 108 -18.04 -20.90 3.76
C LEU A 108 -16.93 -21.78 3.17
N VAL A 109 -16.57 -22.84 3.88
CA VAL A 109 -15.59 -23.84 3.44
C VAL A 109 -16.16 -25.25 3.63
N PRO A 110 -15.71 -26.25 2.86
CA PRO A 110 -16.09 -27.64 3.08
C PRO A 110 -15.82 -28.12 4.52
N GLN A 111 -16.70 -28.94 5.08
CA GLN A 111 -16.59 -29.41 6.47
C GLN A 111 -15.28 -30.19 6.75
N ASN A 112 -14.76 -30.88 5.74
CA ASN A 112 -13.50 -31.62 5.78
C ASN A 112 -12.26 -30.74 5.59
N THR A 113 -12.39 -29.43 5.40
CA THR A 113 -11.26 -28.51 5.22
C THR A 113 -10.29 -28.64 6.39
N LYS A 114 -9.00 -28.79 6.09
CA LYS A 114 -7.94 -28.84 7.08
C LYS A 114 -7.33 -27.44 7.26
N LEU A 115 -6.78 -27.15 8.43
CA LEU A 115 -5.96 -25.95 8.59
C LEU A 115 -4.59 -26.23 7.97
N ALA A 116 -4.17 -25.43 7.00
CA ALA A 116 -2.84 -25.60 6.40
C ALA A 116 -1.74 -25.34 7.45
N THR A 117 -0.61 -26.03 7.30
CA THR A 117 0.53 -25.87 8.21
C THR A 117 1.05 -24.43 8.14
N LYS A 118 1.21 -23.80 9.31
CA LYS A 118 1.82 -22.47 9.44
C LYS A 118 3.28 -22.52 8.95
N PRO A 119 3.77 -21.52 8.21
CA PRO A 119 5.18 -21.42 7.86
C PRO A 119 6.07 -21.44 9.12
N ALA A 120 7.16 -22.23 9.09
CA ALA A 120 8.03 -22.44 10.24
C ALA A 120 8.73 -21.16 10.74
N ASP A 121 8.88 -20.16 9.88
CA ASP A 121 9.44 -18.85 10.23
C ASP A 121 8.57 -18.08 11.24
N ILE A 122 7.26 -18.36 11.28
CA ILE A 122 6.33 -17.72 12.22
C ILE A 122 6.40 -18.46 13.55
N LYS A 123 6.84 -17.76 14.61
CA LYS A 123 6.88 -18.31 15.97
C LYS A 123 5.50 -18.78 16.44
N ASP A 124 5.49 -19.74 17.35
CA ASP A 124 4.26 -20.11 18.07
C ASP A 124 3.96 -19.01 19.09
N TRP A 125 2.71 -18.55 19.14
CA TRP A 125 2.27 -17.49 20.05
C TRP A 125 2.62 -17.81 21.51
N ALA A 126 2.47 -19.07 21.91
CA ALA A 126 2.79 -19.53 23.25
C ALA A 126 4.26 -19.25 23.64
N SER A 127 5.19 -19.32 22.68
CA SER A 127 6.63 -19.10 22.86
C SER A 127 7.04 -17.63 22.97
N LEU A 128 6.14 -16.70 22.64
CA LEU A 128 6.43 -15.27 22.72
C LEU A 128 6.54 -14.79 24.17
N SER A 129 7.41 -13.81 24.38
CA SER A 129 7.51 -13.03 25.61
C SER A 129 6.23 -12.25 25.90
N ALA A 130 6.09 -11.77 27.15
CA ALA A 130 4.95 -10.95 27.54
C ALA A 130 4.87 -9.63 26.76
N ASP A 131 6.02 -9.00 26.49
CA ASP A 131 6.09 -7.76 25.72
C ASP A 131 5.76 -7.97 24.23
N GLU A 132 6.21 -9.08 23.62
CA GLU A 132 5.80 -9.46 22.26
C GLU A 132 4.28 -9.65 22.21
N LYS A 133 3.69 -10.43 23.12
CA LYS A 133 2.23 -10.64 23.18
C LYS A 133 1.47 -9.32 23.34
N LYS A 134 1.92 -8.46 24.26
CA LYS A 134 1.32 -7.14 24.50
C LYS A 134 1.32 -6.29 23.23
N MET A 135 2.48 -6.12 22.59
CA MET A 135 2.60 -5.28 21.39
C MET A 135 1.81 -5.88 20.21
N PHE A 136 1.91 -7.19 20.00
CA PHE A 136 1.26 -7.84 18.86
C PHE A 136 -0.27 -7.88 19.02
N SER A 137 -0.81 -8.03 20.24
CA SER A 137 -2.25 -7.83 20.47
C SER A 137 -2.69 -6.42 20.05
N LYS A 138 -1.99 -5.38 20.52
CA LYS A 138 -2.31 -3.98 20.18
C LYS A 138 -2.30 -3.70 18.67
N GLN A 139 -1.37 -4.29 17.94
CA GLN A 139 -1.31 -4.21 16.48
C GLN A 139 -2.60 -4.76 15.83
N MET A 140 -3.05 -5.94 16.26
CA MET A 140 -4.23 -6.60 15.71
C MET A 140 -5.54 -5.91 16.15
N GLU A 141 -5.59 -5.38 17.37
CA GLU A 141 -6.71 -4.56 17.85
C GLU A 141 -6.92 -3.32 16.98
N THR A 142 -5.81 -2.66 16.62
CA THR A 142 -5.83 -1.46 15.78
C THR A 142 -6.27 -1.81 14.35
N TYR A 143 -5.72 -2.88 13.77
CA TYR A 143 -6.15 -3.40 12.46
C TYR A 143 -7.64 -3.76 12.43
N ALA A 144 -8.14 -4.48 13.45
CA ALA A 144 -9.54 -4.84 13.55
C ALA A 144 -10.45 -3.62 13.73
N GLY A 145 -10.01 -2.63 14.52
CA GLY A 145 -10.66 -1.34 14.63
C GLY A 145 -10.77 -0.63 13.27
N PHE A 146 -9.69 -0.62 12.49
CA PHE A 146 -9.66 0.00 11.16
C PHE A 146 -10.61 -0.69 10.18
N GLY A 147 -10.64 -2.02 10.19
CA GLY A 147 -11.61 -2.80 9.41
C GLY A 147 -13.05 -2.49 9.81
N ALA A 148 -13.34 -2.41 11.11
CA ALA A 148 -14.69 -2.09 11.60
C ALA A 148 -15.14 -0.66 11.29
N HIS A 149 -14.21 0.30 11.36
CA HIS A 149 -14.48 1.68 10.94
C HIS A 149 -14.81 1.71 9.44
N THR A 150 -14.03 1.00 8.62
CA THR A 150 -14.26 0.94 7.17
C THR A 150 -15.59 0.29 6.82
N ASP A 151 -15.95 -0.81 7.48
CA ASP A 151 -17.24 -1.48 7.30
C ASP A 151 -18.41 -0.55 7.67
N ASN A 152 -18.28 0.24 8.74
CA ASN A 152 -19.25 1.29 9.08
C ASN A 152 -19.41 2.32 7.96
N GLU A 153 -18.31 2.79 7.37
CA GLU A 153 -18.33 3.75 6.26
C GLU A 153 -18.93 3.15 4.97
N VAL A 154 -18.64 1.88 4.66
CA VAL A 154 -19.32 1.13 3.59
C VAL A 154 -20.82 1.04 3.88
N GLY A 155 -21.21 0.76 5.13
CA GLY A 155 -22.60 0.77 5.56
C GLY A 155 -23.29 2.11 5.29
N ARG A 156 -22.63 3.24 5.58
CA ARG A 156 -23.16 4.58 5.26
C ARG A 156 -23.40 4.77 3.76
N LEU A 157 -22.49 4.29 2.92
CA LEU A 157 -22.64 4.36 1.46
C LEU A 157 -23.82 3.52 0.98
N VAL A 158 -23.92 2.28 1.46
CA VAL A 158 -25.03 1.36 1.13
C VAL A 158 -26.37 1.93 1.60
N SER A 159 -26.47 2.45 2.83
CA SER A 159 -27.68 3.11 3.33
C SER A 159 -28.06 4.33 2.49
N ALA A 160 -27.11 5.09 1.97
CA ALA A 160 -27.43 6.21 1.09
C ALA A 160 -28.06 5.77 -0.25
N ILE A 161 -27.70 4.58 -0.77
CA ILE A 161 -28.33 4.00 -1.96
C ILE A 161 -29.75 3.51 -1.63
N GLU A 162 -29.94 2.94 -0.43
CA GLU A 162 -31.26 2.54 0.07
C GLU A 162 -32.20 3.73 0.26
N ASP A 163 -31.72 4.83 0.88
CA ASP A 163 -32.47 6.07 1.07
C ASP A 163 -32.94 6.70 -0.26
N LEU A 164 -32.18 6.48 -1.34
CA LEU A 164 -32.55 6.93 -2.69
C LEU A 164 -33.61 6.05 -3.36
N GLY A 165 -33.93 4.88 -2.78
CA GLY A 165 -34.82 3.89 -3.38
C GLY A 165 -34.18 3.06 -4.51
N GLU A 166 -32.86 3.13 -4.67
CA GLU A 166 -32.14 2.50 -5.79
C GLU A 166 -31.50 1.15 -5.43
N MET A 167 -31.66 0.67 -4.20
CA MET A 167 -31.03 -0.58 -3.73
C MET A 167 -31.41 -1.79 -4.58
N ASP A 168 -32.70 -1.96 -4.89
CA ASP A 168 -33.18 -3.13 -5.63
C ASP A 168 -32.53 -3.25 -7.01
N ASN A 169 -32.24 -2.12 -7.65
CA ASN A 169 -31.66 -2.06 -8.99
C ASN A 169 -30.14 -1.79 -9.01
N THR A 170 -29.47 -1.85 -7.86
CA THR A 170 -28.01 -1.67 -7.77
C THR A 170 -27.31 -3.03 -7.64
N LEU A 171 -26.37 -3.32 -8.53
CA LEU A 171 -25.42 -4.42 -8.34
C LEU A 171 -24.26 -3.96 -7.46
N ILE A 172 -24.15 -4.56 -6.27
CA ILE A 172 -23.02 -4.39 -5.36
C ILE A 172 -22.15 -5.65 -5.47
N LEU A 173 -20.90 -5.45 -5.87
CA LEU A 173 -19.83 -6.45 -5.77
C LEU A 173 -18.88 -5.99 -4.67
N TYR A 174 -18.97 -6.61 -3.49
CA TYR A 174 -18.10 -6.32 -2.36
C TYR A 174 -17.01 -7.39 -2.27
N VAL A 175 -15.79 -7.02 -2.64
CA VAL A 175 -14.60 -7.88 -2.53
C VAL A 175 -13.85 -7.50 -1.26
N VAL A 176 -13.70 -8.44 -0.35
CA VAL A 176 -12.99 -8.25 0.93
C VAL A 176 -11.50 -8.39 0.68
N GLY A 177 -10.85 -7.28 0.34
CA GLY A 177 -9.42 -7.20 0.00
C GLY A 177 -9.14 -7.36 -1.49
N ASP A 178 -8.10 -6.70 -1.98
CA ASP A 178 -7.57 -6.86 -3.34
C ASP A 178 -6.51 -7.99 -3.43
N ASN A 179 -6.00 -8.42 -2.28
CA ASN A 179 -5.10 -9.56 -2.07
C ASN A 179 -5.29 -10.09 -0.63
N GLY A 180 -4.64 -11.19 -0.27
CA GLY A 180 -4.63 -11.67 1.11
C GLY A 180 -3.89 -10.72 2.07
N ALA A 181 -4.01 -10.92 3.38
CA ALA A 181 -3.41 -10.02 4.37
C ALA A 181 -1.89 -9.84 4.18
N SER A 182 -1.39 -8.62 4.35
CA SER A 182 0.02 -8.27 4.12
C SER A 182 0.94 -8.74 5.24
N ALA A 183 2.14 -9.21 4.91
CA ALA A 183 3.18 -9.56 5.88
C ALA A 183 4.38 -8.59 5.86
N GLU A 184 4.20 -7.40 5.30
CA GLU A 184 5.27 -6.39 5.11
C GLU A 184 5.78 -5.82 6.44
N GLY A 185 4.98 -5.90 7.51
CA GLY A 185 5.41 -5.61 8.88
C GLY A 185 6.44 -6.58 9.46
N SER A 186 6.88 -7.61 8.71
CA SER A 186 7.94 -8.54 9.15
C SER A 186 7.60 -9.26 10.46
N MET A 187 8.58 -9.83 11.17
CA MET A 187 8.30 -10.69 12.34
C MET A 187 7.74 -9.94 13.56
N ASN A 188 7.96 -8.63 13.65
CA ASN A 188 7.62 -7.84 14.82
C ASN A 188 6.45 -6.87 14.57
N GLY A 189 6.08 -6.59 13.32
CA GLY A 189 5.38 -5.35 12.97
C GLY A 189 6.36 -4.19 12.87
N LEU A 190 5.84 -3.02 12.49
CA LEU A 190 6.60 -1.79 12.27
C LEU A 190 5.82 -0.61 12.85
N PHE A 191 6.47 0.29 13.59
CA PHE A 191 5.91 1.59 13.93
C PHE A 191 5.89 2.50 12.68
N ASN A 192 6.84 2.30 11.75
CA ASN A 192 6.95 3.04 10.51
C ASN A 192 7.24 2.11 9.32
N GLU A 193 6.27 1.89 8.45
CA GLU A 193 6.42 1.04 7.26
C GLU A 193 7.54 1.49 6.30
N MET A 194 7.92 2.77 6.30
CA MET A 194 9.05 3.24 5.48
C MET A 194 10.36 2.54 5.84
N THR A 195 10.48 1.96 7.03
CA THR A 195 11.63 1.14 7.42
C THR A 195 11.73 -0.16 6.59
N TYR A 196 10.61 -0.75 6.17
CA TYR A 196 10.56 -1.91 5.25
C TYR A 196 11.15 -1.55 3.88
N PHE A 197 10.68 -0.46 3.28
CA PHE A 197 11.17 0.01 1.97
C PHE A 197 12.65 0.44 1.99
N ASN A 198 13.21 0.66 3.17
CA ASN A 198 14.62 1.01 3.38
C ASN A 198 15.46 -0.13 3.95
N GLN A 199 14.89 -1.32 4.17
CA GLN A 199 15.54 -2.48 4.79
C GLN A 199 16.20 -2.16 6.15
N VAL A 200 15.54 -1.30 6.93
CA VAL A 200 15.97 -0.93 8.29
C VAL A 200 15.13 -1.74 9.27
N PRO A 201 15.72 -2.67 10.04
CA PRO A 201 14.94 -3.46 10.99
C PRO A 201 14.56 -2.60 12.20
N GLU A 202 13.29 -2.69 12.59
CA GLU A 202 12.81 -2.16 13.86
C GLU A 202 12.84 -3.22 14.97
N THR A 203 13.09 -2.78 16.20
CA THR A 203 13.02 -3.66 17.37
C THR A 203 11.67 -3.55 18.07
N LEU A 204 11.35 -4.56 18.89
CA LEU A 204 10.19 -4.51 19.78
C LEU A 204 10.19 -3.26 20.68
N GLN A 205 11.36 -2.84 21.15
CA GLN A 205 11.49 -1.68 22.03
C GLN A 205 11.25 -0.36 21.28
N ASP A 206 11.50 -0.30 19.98
CA ASP A 206 11.17 0.88 19.17
C ASP A 206 9.66 1.03 19.08
N MET A 207 8.93 -0.04 18.78
CA MET A 207 7.46 -0.01 18.73
C MET A 207 6.82 0.25 20.10
N LEU A 208 7.36 -0.31 21.18
CA LEU A 208 6.79 -0.13 22.54
C LEU A 208 6.81 1.33 23.01
N LYS A 209 7.73 2.17 22.51
CA LYS A 209 7.74 3.62 22.77
C LYS A 209 6.45 4.30 22.26
N HIS A 210 5.85 3.73 21.22
CA HIS A 210 4.66 4.24 20.55
C HIS A 210 3.38 3.47 20.92
N TYR A 211 3.41 2.60 21.94
CA TYR A 211 2.30 1.69 22.27
C TYR A 211 0.97 2.43 22.51
N ASP A 212 1.00 3.53 23.27
CA ASP A 212 -0.20 4.28 23.65
C ASP A 212 -0.78 5.10 22.48
N GLU A 213 0.07 5.47 21.52
CA GLU A 213 -0.29 6.26 20.33
C GLU A 213 -0.38 5.43 19.05
N TRP A 214 -0.31 4.10 19.15
CA TRP A 214 -0.33 3.20 17.99
C TRP A 214 -1.62 3.35 17.18
N GLY A 215 -1.47 3.66 15.89
CA GLY A 215 -2.56 3.91 14.95
C GLY A 215 -2.99 5.39 14.84
N SER A 216 -2.38 6.28 15.63
CA SER A 216 -2.56 7.74 15.51
C SER A 216 -1.67 8.34 14.42
N ASP A 217 -1.77 9.66 14.24
CA ASP A 217 -0.96 10.47 13.33
C ASP A 217 0.55 10.51 13.69
N ASN A 218 0.95 9.98 14.85
CA ASN A 218 2.35 9.86 15.26
C ASN A 218 3.02 8.53 14.88
N THR A 219 2.27 7.59 14.32
CA THR A 219 2.79 6.31 13.83
C THR A 219 2.49 6.13 12.35
N TYR A 220 3.15 5.19 11.69
CA TYR A 220 2.82 4.71 10.36
C TYR A 220 2.84 3.17 10.36
N PRO A 221 1.92 2.52 11.10
CA PRO A 221 2.19 1.19 11.61
C PRO A 221 1.75 0.06 10.69
N HIS A 222 2.46 -1.06 10.77
CA HIS A 222 2.07 -2.36 10.21
C HIS A 222 2.14 -3.45 11.30
N PHE A 223 1.26 -4.46 11.25
CA PHE A 223 1.28 -5.58 12.21
C PHE A 223 2.36 -6.64 11.89
N ALA A 224 2.64 -7.53 12.84
CA ALA A 224 3.52 -8.68 12.63
C ALA A 224 2.96 -9.72 11.63
N ALA A 225 3.85 -10.37 10.87
CA ALA A 225 3.53 -11.39 9.86
C ALA A 225 2.73 -12.59 10.39
N GLY A 226 2.82 -12.89 11.70
CA GLY A 226 1.98 -13.91 12.33
C GLY A 226 0.48 -13.60 12.23
N TRP A 227 0.10 -12.32 12.31
CA TRP A 227 -1.28 -11.89 12.10
C TRP A 227 -1.71 -11.99 10.65
N ALA A 228 -0.83 -11.70 9.69
CA ALA A 228 -1.10 -11.92 8.27
C ALA A 228 -1.50 -13.38 7.99
N VAL A 229 -0.68 -14.32 8.49
CA VAL A 229 -0.94 -15.76 8.35
C VAL A 229 -2.23 -16.17 9.09
N ALA A 230 -2.59 -15.51 10.19
CA ALA A 230 -3.87 -15.77 10.85
C ALA A 230 -5.08 -15.30 10.05
N MET A 231 -5.00 -14.12 9.44
CA MET A 231 -6.10 -13.54 8.67
C MET A 231 -6.38 -14.29 7.38
N ASN A 232 -5.38 -15.02 6.86
CA ASN A 232 -5.54 -15.83 5.66
C ASN A 232 -5.92 -17.29 5.95
N ALA A 233 -6.33 -17.61 7.18
CA ALA A 233 -6.84 -18.95 7.50
C ALA A 233 -8.03 -19.33 6.58
N PRO A 234 -8.03 -20.53 6.00
CA PRO A 234 -7.26 -21.71 6.41
C PRO A 234 -5.95 -21.95 5.64
N PHE A 235 -5.49 -20.98 4.85
CA PHE A 235 -4.31 -21.11 3.99
C PHE A 235 -3.00 -20.88 4.74
N ALA A 236 -1.88 -21.04 4.03
CA ALA A 236 -0.54 -21.03 4.62
C ALA A 236 0.16 -19.67 4.51
N TYR A 237 -0.04 -18.94 3.42
CA TYR A 237 0.73 -17.74 3.10
C TYR A 237 -0.15 -16.49 2.98
N THR A 238 0.39 -15.45 2.36
CA THR A 238 -0.03 -14.05 2.51
C THR A 238 0.10 -13.28 1.20
N LYS A 239 -0.23 -11.98 1.21
CA LYS A 239 0.13 -11.03 0.13
C LYS A 239 1.55 -11.28 -0.39
N GLN A 240 1.76 -11.01 -1.68
CA GLN A 240 2.99 -11.28 -2.45
C GLN A 240 3.26 -12.76 -2.78
N VAL A 241 2.65 -13.72 -2.08
CA VAL A 241 2.80 -15.15 -2.38
C VAL A 241 1.65 -15.60 -3.29
N ALA A 242 1.69 -15.18 -4.56
CA ALA A 242 0.62 -15.43 -5.53
C ALA A 242 0.32 -16.92 -5.80
N ALA A 243 1.27 -17.78 -5.43
CA ALA A 243 1.19 -19.23 -5.58
C ALA A 243 0.35 -19.93 -4.48
N ASP A 244 -0.17 -19.22 -3.48
CA ASP A 244 -1.01 -19.76 -2.41
C ASP A 244 -2.33 -18.98 -2.31
N PHE A 245 -3.43 -19.67 -2.00
CA PHE A 245 -4.74 -19.01 -1.86
C PHE A 245 -4.80 -18.04 -0.67
N GLY A 246 -3.90 -18.12 0.31
CA GLY A 246 -3.74 -17.09 1.32
C GLY A 246 -3.19 -15.77 0.79
N GLY A 247 -2.61 -15.76 -0.41
CA GLY A 247 -2.22 -14.52 -1.11
C GLY A 247 -3.26 -14.00 -2.11
N THR A 248 -4.16 -14.87 -2.60
CA THR A 248 -4.99 -14.58 -3.79
C THR A 248 -6.49 -14.81 -3.63
N ARG A 249 -6.94 -15.56 -2.60
CA ARG A 249 -8.36 -15.86 -2.41
C ARG A 249 -9.02 -14.90 -1.43
N ASN A 250 -9.82 -14.00 -1.97
CA ASN A 250 -10.64 -13.07 -1.20
C ASN A 250 -12.11 -13.49 -1.19
N GLY A 251 -12.82 -13.13 -0.12
CA GLY A 251 -14.27 -13.28 -0.07
C GLY A 251 -14.94 -12.24 -0.96
N MET A 252 -15.95 -12.64 -1.73
CA MET A 252 -16.77 -11.72 -2.50
C MET A 252 -18.25 -11.92 -2.20
N VAL A 253 -18.97 -10.82 -2.00
CA VAL A 253 -20.44 -10.79 -1.93
C VAL A 253 -20.98 -10.10 -3.17
N ALA A 254 -21.95 -10.73 -3.83
CA ALA A 254 -22.74 -10.13 -4.90
C ALA A 254 -24.17 -9.91 -4.42
N HIS A 255 -24.67 -8.68 -4.52
CA HIS A 255 -26.02 -8.30 -4.12
C HIS A 255 -26.68 -7.46 -5.21
N TRP A 256 -27.84 -7.90 -5.69
CA TRP A 256 -28.64 -7.18 -6.69
C TRP A 256 -30.08 -7.73 -6.69
N PRO A 257 -30.99 -7.19 -5.86
CA PRO A 257 -32.31 -7.80 -5.64
C PRO A 257 -33.17 -7.95 -6.90
N ALA A 258 -33.06 -7.03 -7.86
CA ALA A 258 -33.82 -7.11 -9.11
C ALA A 258 -33.27 -8.15 -10.10
N GLY A 259 -32.00 -8.54 -9.98
CA GLY A 259 -31.35 -9.45 -10.92
C GLY A 259 -30.82 -10.77 -10.34
N ILE A 260 -30.81 -10.93 -9.01
CA ILE A 260 -30.41 -12.14 -8.31
C ILE A 260 -31.56 -12.59 -7.41
N LYS A 261 -32.11 -13.77 -7.66
CA LYS A 261 -33.20 -14.36 -6.87
C LYS A 261 -32.66 -15.10 -5.64
N ALA A 262 -31.47 -15.68 -5.75
CA ALA A 262 -30.80 -16.35 -4.66
C ALA A 262 -30.57 -15.39 -3.47
N LYS A 263 -30.77 -15.88 -2.25
CA LYS A 263 -30.58 -15.09 -1.02
C LYS A 263 -29.79 -15.89 0.00
N ASN A 264 -28.71 -15.31 0.51
CA ASN A 264 -27.84 -15.94 1.51
C ASN A 264 -27.31 -17.31 1.07
N GLU A 265 -27.00 -17.47 -0.22
CA GLU A 265 -26.45 -18.71 -0.78
C GLU A 265 -24.98 -18.55 -1.15
N ILE A 266 -24.26 -19.67 -1.19
CA ILE A 266 -22.82 -19.72 -1.49
C ILE A 266 -22.62 -20.19 -2.93
N ARG A 267 -21.59 -19.66 -3.60
CA ARG A 267 -21.11 -20.09 -4.92
C ARG A 267 -19.69 -20.62 -4.79
N ASN A 268 -19.42 -21.78 -5.40
CA ASN A 268 -18.16 -22.53 -5.23
C ASN A 268 -17.37 -22.68 -6.54
N GLN A 269 -17.93 -22.21 -7.66
CA GLN A 269 -17.24 -22.16 -8.95
C GLN A 269 -15.95 -21.35 -8.80
N PHE A 270 -14.84 -21.84 -9.38
CA PHE A 270 -13.63 -21.04 -9.46
C PHE A 270 -13.91 -19.77 -10.27
N SER A 271 -13.37 -18.65 -9.80
CA SER A 271 -13.55 -17.32 -10.38
C SER A 271 -12.34 -16.46 -10.00
N HIS A 272 -12.08 -15.43 -10.78
CA HIS A 272 -10.93 -14.55 -10.63
C HIS A 272 -11.35 -13.07 -10.79
N ALA A 273 -10.52 -12.13 -10.31
CA ALA A 273 -10.84 -10.70 -10.37
C ALA A 273 -11.12 -10.18 -11.79
N ILE A 274 -10.51 -10.82 -12.81
CA ILE A 274 -10.74 -10.47 -14.22
C ILE A 274 -12.16 -10.79 -14.71
N ASP A 275 -12.93 -11.58 -13.95
CA ASP A 275 -14.32 -11.94 -14.25
C ASP A 275 -15.31 -10.81 -13.93
N ILE A 276 -14.89 -9.80 -13.15
CA ILE A 276 -15.75 -8.68 -12.71
C ILE A 276 -16.16 -7.81 -13.90
N ALA A 277 -15.20 -7.40 -14.74
CA ALA A 277 -15.49 -6.55 -15.91
C ALA A 277 -16.52 -7.16 -16.88
N PRO A 278 -16.36 -8.41 -17.38
CA PRO A 278 -17.38 -9.02 -18.25
C PRO A 278 -18.72 -9.24 -17.53
N THR A 279 -18.72 -9.46 -16.21
CA THR A 279 -19.96 -9.51 -15.42
C THR A 279 -20.72 -8.19 -15.46
N VAL A 280 -20.01 -7.06 -15.26
CA VAL A 280 -20.61 -5.72 -15.34
C VAL A 280 -21.14 -5.45 -16.74
N PHE A 281 -20.39 -5.80 -17.79
CA PHE A 281 -20.86 -5.66 -19.17
C PHE A 281 -22.14 -6.46 -19.45
N GLU A 282 -22.20 -7.73 -19.03
CA GLU A 282 -23.38 -8.57 -19.22
C GLU A 282 -24.60 -8.03 -18.47
N VAL A 283 -24.43 -7.62 -17.20
CA VAL A 283 -25.51 -7.04 -16.38
C VAL A 283 -26.04 -5.74 -16.97
N CYS A 284 -25.14 -4.87 -17.43
CA CYS A 284 -25.51 -3.62 -18.10
C CYS A 284 -26.01 -3.81 -19.53
N LYS A 285 -25.95 -5.05 -20.08
CA LYS A 285 -26.32 -5.38 -21.47
C LYS A 285 -25.54 -4.56 -22.50
N VAL A 286 -24.27 -4.29 -22.21
CA VAL A 286 -23.36 -3.59 -23.11
C VAL A 286 -22.30 -4.55 -23.63
N PRO A 287 -21.93 -4.49 -24.92
CA PRO A 287 -20.83 -5.32 -25.42
C PRO A 287 -19.49 -4.82 -24.88
N SER A 288 -18.55 -5.74 -24.67
CA SER A 288 -17.15 -5.37 -24.42
C SER A 288 -16.62 -4.50 -25.58
N PRO A 289 -16.01 -3.34 -25.30
CA PRO A 289 -15.55 -2.44 -26.34
C PRO A 289 -14.34 -3.04 -27.07
N LYS A 290 -14.36 -3.00 -28.41
CA LYS A 290 -13.20 -3.41 -29.23
C LYS A 290 -12.23 -2.26 -29.48
N VAL A 291 -12.73 -1.03 -29.46
CA VAL A 291 -11.98 0.21 -29.68
C VAL A 291 -12.50 1.26 -28.72
N VAL A 292 -11.60 1.96 -28.02
CA VAL A 292 -11.92 3.10 -27.15
C VAL A 292 -11.01 4.27 -27.55
N ASN A 293 -11.59 5.43 -27.86
CA ASN A 293 -10.84 6.62 -28.29
C ASN A 293 -9.83 6.37 -29.42
N GLY A 294 -10.17 5.48 -30.36
CA GLY A 294 -9.30 5.10 -31.49
C GLY A 294 -8.23 4.03 -31.16
N ILE A 295 -8.15 3.57 -29.92
CA ILE A 295 -7.20 2.54 -29.47
C ILE A 295 -7.87 1.17 -29.48
N GLN A 296 -7.29 0.22 -30.20
CA GLN A 296 -7.70 -1.18 -30.17
C GLN A 296 -7.49 -1.73 -28.76
N GLN A 297 -8.50 -2.38 -28.19
CA GLN A 297 -8.43 -2.96 -26.86
C GLN A 297 -7.96 -4.42 -26.94
N ASP A 298 -7.24 -4.86 -25.91
CA ASP A 298 -6.96 -6.27 -25.68
C ASP A 298 -8.27 -7.05 -25.43
N PRO A 299 -8.30 -8.36 -25.71
CA PRO A 299 -9.47 -9.17 -25.40
C PRO A 299 -9.80 -9.16 -23.90
N ILE A 300 -11.08 -9.32 -23.58
CA ILE A 300 -11.50 -9.57 -22.19
C ILE A 300 -11.26 -11.05 -21.92
N GLU A 301 -10.24 -11.34 -21.11
CA GLU A 301 -9.83 -12.72 -20.78
C GLU A 301 -10.66 -13.35 -19.66
N GLY A 302 -11.40 -12.53 -18.91
CA GLY A 302 -12.31 -13.02 -17.87
C GLY A 302 -13.61 -13.59 -18.41
N THR A 303 -14.30 -14.37 -17.58
CA THR A 303 -15.62 -14.92 -17.85
C THR A 303 -16.67 -14.36 -16.90
N SER A 304 -17.76 -13.81 -17.44
CA SER A 304 -18.86 -13.31 -16.63
C SER A 304 -19.38 -14.34 -15.61
N LEU A 305 -19.73 -13.88 -14.42
CA LEU A 305 -20.22 -14.67 -13.28
C LEU A 305 -21.74 -14.86 -13.28
N VAL A 306 -22.48 -14.18 -14.17
CA VAL A 306 -23.96 -14.16 -14.19
C VAL A 306 -24.56 -15.57 -14.26
N TYR A 307 -23.91 -16.49 -14.98
CA TYR A 307 -24.36 -17.89 -15.09
C TYR A 307 -24.50 -18.62 -13.74
N SER A 308 -23.81 -18.14 -12.71
CA SER A 308 -23.79 -18.74 -11.37
C SER A 308 -24.79 -18.10 -10.40
N PHE A 309 -25.28 -16.88 -10.67
CA PHE A 309 -26.04 -16.09 -9.71
C PHE A 309 -27.25 -16.83 -9.14
N ASP A 310 -28.06 -17.45 -9.99
CA ASP A 310 -29.26 -18.20 -9.59
C ASP A 310 -29.13 -19.73 -9.79
N ASN A 311 -27.90 -20.22 -10.00
CA ASN A 311 -27.65 -21.66 -10.16
C ASN A 311 -26.35 -22.07 -9.45
N ALA A 312 -26.48 -22.45 -8.18
CA ALA A 312 -25.36 -22.91 -7.36
C ALA A 312 -24.60 -24.11 -7.96
N ASN A 313 -25.26 -24.93 -8.79
CA ASN A 313 -24.70 -26.13 -9.42
C ASN A 313 -24.28 -25.88 -10.88
N ALA A 314 -24.26 -24.62 -11.34
CA ALA A 314 -23.82 -24.32 -12.68
C ALA A 314 -22.38 -24.80 -12.88
N LYS A 315 -22.11 -25.39 -14.05
CA LYS A 315 -20.76 -25.80 -14.40
C LYS A 315 -19.85 -24.56 -14.44
N GLU A 316 -18.72 -24.64 -13.76
CA GLU A 316 -17.66 -23.64 -13.81
C GLU A 316 -17.29 -23.32 -15.26
N LYS A 317 -17.11 -22.02 -15.54
CA LYS A 317 -16.68 -21.54 -16.86
C LYS A 317 -15.24 -21.02 -16.89
N HIS A 318 -14.69 -20.60 -15.75
CA HIS A 318 -13.30 -20.15 -15.62
C HIS A 318 -12.41 -21.34 -15.29
N ALA A 319 -11.98 -22.08 -16.31
CA ALA A 319 -11.34 -23.39 -16.14
C ALA A 319 -9.81 -23.34 -15.95
N VAL A 320 -9.14 -22.25 -16.32
CA VAL A 320 -7.67 -22.11 -16.26
C VAL A 320 -7.30 -20.71 -15.78
N GLN A 321 -6.38 -20.63 -14.82
CA GLN A 321 -5.83 -19.35 -14.34
C GLN A 321 -4.38 -19.54 -13.89
N TYR A 322 -3.44 -18.81 -14.50
CA TYR A 322 -2.06 -18.75 -14.02
C TYR A 322 -1.90 -17.67 -12.94
N PHE A 323 -0.86 -17.82 -12.12
CA PHE A 323 -0.45 -16.86 -11.10
C PHE A 323 1.07 -16.70 -11.14
N GLU A 324 1.56 -15.47 -11.18
CA GLU A 324 2.97 -15.18 -11.03
C GLU A 324 3.15 -13.86 -10.26
N MET A 325 4.01 -13.88 -9.24
CA MET A 325 4.49 -12.65 -8.62
C MET A 325 5.82 -12.91 -7.89
N PHE A 326 6.85 -12.12 -8.23
CA PHE A 326 8.18 -12.20 -7.63
C PHE A 326 8.78 -13.62 -7.66
N GLY A 327 8.56 -14.34 -8.76
CA GLY A 327 9.06 -15.69 -8.96
C GLY A 327 8.19 -16.80 -8.37
N ASN A 328 7.26 -16.48 -7.46
CA ASN A 328 6.22 -17.44 -7.04
C ASN A 328 5.32 -17.73 -8.23
N ARG A 329 5.03 -19.02 -8.49
CA ARG A 329 4.28 -19.45 -9.69
C ARG A 329 3.21 -20.46 -9.32
N ALA A 330 2.05 -20.34 -9.93
CA ALA A 330 1.02 -21.37 -9.86
C ALA A 330 0.12 -21.39 -11.09
N ILE A 331 -0.62 -22.50 -11.24
CA ILE A 331 -1.62 -22.69 -12.28
C ILE A 331 -2.78 -23.50 -11.70
N TYR A 332 -3.98 -22.96 -11.85
CA TYR A 332 -5.23 -23.67 -11.66
C TYR A 332 -5.70 -24.25 -13.01
N SER A 333 -6.16 -25.50 -13.02
CA SER A 333 -6.89 -26.07 -14.15
C SER A 333 -7.86 -27.17 -13.70
N ASP A 334 -9.16 -26.96 -13.94
CA ASP A 334 -10.24 -27.94 -13.70
C ASP A 334 -10.15 -28.63 -12.32
N GLY A 335 -10.04 -27.83 -11.26
CA GLY A 335 -9.94 -28.31 -9.88
C GLY A 335 -8.55 -28.74 -9.42
N TRP A 336 -7.56 -28.83 -10.32
CA TRP A 336 -6.17 -29.06 -9.94
C TRP A 336 -5.40 -27.76 -9.81
N PHE A 337 -4.46 -27.73 -8.87
CA PHE A 337 -3.60 -26.57 -8.63
C PHE A 337 -2.15 -27.02 -8.44
N ALA A 338 -1.27 -26.59 -9.34
CA ALA A 338 0.17 -26.79 -9.20
C ALA A 338 0.83 -25.47 -8.84
N ARG A 339 1.78 -25.49 -7.91
CA ARG A 339 2.44 -24.28 -7.43
C ARG A 339 3.89 -24.48 -7.07
N THR A 340 4.63 -23.38 -6.94
CA THR A 340 5.92 -23.33 -6.25
C THR A 340 6.07 -22.03 -5.47
N ILE A 341 6.63 -22.14 -4.26
CA ILE A 341 6.92 -21.01 -3.37
C ILE A 341 8.41 -20.68 -3.51
N HIS A 342 8.70 -19.72 -4.37
CA HIS A 342 10.06 -19.24 -4.62
C HIS A 342 10.55 -18.31 -3.50
N ARG A 343 9.65 -17.47 -2.99
CA ARG A 343 9.95 -16.47 -1.96
C ARG A 343 8.74 -16.19 -1.07
N VAL A 344 8.95 -16.26 0.24
CA VAL A 344 7.97 -15.80 1.23
C VAL A 344 8.04 -14.27 1.42
N ALA A 345 6.91 -13.64 1.74
CA ALA A 345 6.75 -12.19 1.73
C ALA A 345 7.76 -11.42 2.62
N TRP A 346 8.11 -11.97 3.78
CA TRP A 346 9.04 -11.36 4.75
C TRP A 346 10.53 -11.57 4.44
N ARG A 347 10.88 -12.11 3.27
CA ARG A 347 12.28 -12.24 2.82
C ARG A 347 12.52 -11.39 1.58
N PHE A 348 13.57 -10.56 1.58
CA PHE A 348 13.89 -9.69 0.44
C PHE A 348 14.57 -10.41 -0.74
N LYS A 349 15.06 -11.64 -0.53
CA LYS A 349 15.75 -12.45 -1.54
C LYS A 349 15.25 -13.89 -1.47
N PRO A 350 15.17 -14.60 -2.60
CA PRO A 350 14.95 -16.04 -2.60
C PRO A 350 16.18 -16.78 -2.05
N ASP A 351 15.96 -17.99 -1.53
CA ASP A 351 17.05 -18.82 -0.99
C ASP A 351 17.81 -19.60 -2.08
N HIS A 352 17.20 -19.74 -3.27
CA HIS A 352 17.67 -20.57 -4.37
C HIS A 352 17.23 -19.98 -5.71
N SER A 353 17.74 -20.53 -6.81
CA SER A 353 17.36 -20.11 -8.16
C SER A 353 16.01 -20.67 -8.59
N LEU A 354 15.34 -20.02 -9.55
CA LEU A 354 14.06 -20.48 -10.13
C LEU A 354 14.10 -21.91 -10.71
N ALA A 355 15.28 -22.43 -11.04
CA ALA A 355 15.48 -23.78 -11.57
C ALA A 355 15.50 -24.86 -10.47
N GLU A 356 15.76 -24.45 -9.23
CA GLU A 356 15.78 -25.32 -8.04
C GLU A 356 14.42 -25.37 -7.34
N ASP A 357 13.47 -24.54 -7.77
CA ASP A 357 12.10 -24.47 -7.26
C ASP A 357 11.41 -25.84 -7.31
N VAL A 358 10.91 -26.27 -6.16
CA VAL A 358 10.13 -27.51 -6.04
C VAL A 358 8.66 -27.22 -6.27
N TRP A 359 8.04 -27.96 -7.18
CA TRP A 359 6.62 -27.86 -7.43
C TRP A 359 5.80 -28.80 -6.55
N GLU A 360 4.69 -28.27 -6.05
CA GLU A 360 3.66 -28.97 -5.30
C GLU A 360 2.41 -29.13 -6.17
N LEU A 361 1.59 -30.13 -5.86
CA LEU A 361 0.34 -30.39 -6.58
C LEU A 361 -0.81 -30.64 -5.59
N TYR A 362 -1.97 -30.07 -5.86
CA TYR A 362 -3.17 -30.18 -5.04
C TYR A 362 -4.41 -30.45 -5.89
N ASN A 363 -5.37 -31.18 -5.31
CA ASN A 363 -6.73 -31.28 -5.84
C ASN A 363 -7.68 -30.44 -4.97
N THR A 364 -8.00 -29.24 -5.45
CA THR A 364 -8.79 -28.23 -4.73
C THR A 364 -10.25 -28.64 -4.50
N THR A 365 -10.76 -29.61 -5.27
CA THR A 365 -12.12 -30.14 -5.09
C THR A 365 -12.27 -30.97 -3.82
N THR A 366 -11.17 -31.53 -3.33
CA THR A 366 -11.12 -32.36 -2.11
C THR A 366 -10.29 -31.72 -1.00
N ASP A 367 -9.41 -30.78 -1.34
CA ASP A 367 -8.48 -30.11 -0.44
C ASP A 367 -8.51 -28.60 -0.65
N PHE A 368 -9.55 -27.97 -0.07
CA PHE A 368 -9.80 -26.54 -0.21
C PHE A 368 -8.60 -25.67 0.18
N SER A 369 -7.89 -26.06 1.24
CA SER A 369 -6.83 -25.26 1.88
C SER A 369 -5.42 -25.57 1.40
N LEU A 370 -5.26 -26.41 0.38
CA LEU A 370 -3.94 -26.81 -0.14
C LEU A 370 -3.06 -27.45 0.95
N ALA A 371 -3.66 -28.27 1.83
CA ALA A 371 -2.96 -28.82 2.99
C ALA A 371 -2.17 -30.11 2.69
N ASN A 372 -2.47 -30.80 1.59
CA ASN A 372 -1.92 -32.12 1.28
C ASN A 372 -1.31 -32.11 -0.14
N ASN A 373 0.02 -31.98 -0.20
CA ASN A 373 0.75 -32.07 -1.46
C ASN A 373 0.71 -33.51 -2.00
N VAL A 374 0.13 -33.70 -3.19
CA VAL A 374 -0.04 -34.99 -3.86
C VAL A 374 0.86 -35.18 -5.10
N ALA A 375 1.91 -34.36 -5.23
CA ALA A 375 2.81 -34.36 -6.39
C ALA A 375 3.49 -35.72 -6.62
N SER A 376 4.02 -36.35 -5.56
CA SER A 376 4.72 -37.63 -5.68
C SER A 376 3.82 -38.79 -6.07
N GLN A 377 2.52 -38.70 -5.75
CA GLN A 377 1.51 -39.70 -6.14
C GLN A 377 0.97 -39.44 -7.55
N ASN A 378 1.08 -38.21 -8.08
CA ASN A 378 0.51 -37.82 -9.37
C ASN A 378 1.54 -37.09 -10.28
N PRO A 379 2.73 -37.67 -10.54
CA PRO A 379 3.81 -36.97 -11.24
C PRO A 379 3.46 -36.61 -12.70
N ALA A 380 2.62 -37.41 -13.36
CA ALA A 380 2.15 -37.12 -14.71
C ALA A 380 1.26 -35.86 -14.74
N LYS A 381 0.34 -35.73 -13.78
CA LYS A 381 -0.54 -34.56 -13.68
C LYS A 381 0.24 -33.30 -13.30
N LEU A 382 1.25 -33.42 -12.43
CA LEU A 382 2.12 -32.29 -12.13
C LEU A 382 2.86 -31.82 -13.39
N LYS A 383 3.45 -32.75 -14.16
CA LYS A 383 4.16 -32.40 -15.41
C LYS A 383 3.23 -31.75 -16.44
N GLU A 384 2.00 -32.22 -16.55
CA GLU A 384 0.96 -31.61 -17.39
C GLU A 384 0.73 -30.15 -17.01
N LEU A 385 0.50 -29.87 -15.72
CA LEU A 385 0.25 -28.50 -15.25
C LEU A 385 1.48 -27.60 -15.34
N GLN A 386 2.69 -28.12 -15.12
CA GLN A 386 3.92 -27.36 -15.38
C GLN A 386 4.01 -26.93 -16.86
N GLY A 387 3.66 -27.83 -17.78
CA GLY A 387 3.58 -27.52 -19.21
C GLY A 387 2.50 -26.47 -19.53
N LEU A 388 1.33 -26.59 -18.90
CA LEU A 388 0.24 -25.61 -19.05
C LEU A 388 0.66 -24.24 -18.53
N PHE A 389 1.29 -24.15 -17.36
CA PHE A 389 1.82 -22.89 -16.83
C PHE A 389 2.75 -22.21 -17.85
N MET A 390 3.69 -22.95 -18.44
CA MET A 390 4.62 -22.37 -19.42
C MET A 390 3.89 -21.85 -20.67
N LYS A 391 2.84 -22.55 -21.12
CA LYS A 391 2.03 -22.11 -22.26
C LYS A 391 1.27 -20.81 -21.96
N GLU A 392 0.61 -20.73 -20.80
CA GLU A 392 -0.11 -19.52 -20.38
C GLU A 392 0.88 -18.37 -20.11
N ALA A 393 2.03 -18.66 -19.50
CA ALA A 393 3.09 -17.69 -19.24
C ALA A 393 3.67 -17.08 -20.53
N GLU A 394 3.85 -17.89 -21.58
CA GLU A 394 4.24 -17.39 -22.90
C GLU A 394 3.12 -16.55 -23.53
N HIS A 395 1.88 -17.05 -23.49
CA HIS A 395 0.72 -16.38 -24.08
C HIS A 395 0.48 -14.98 -23.48
N TYR A 396 0.60 -14.86 -22.16
CA TYR A 396 0.35 -13.62 -21.42
C TYR A 396 1.62 -12.85 -21.04
N HIS A 397 2.73 -13.10 -21.74
CA HIS A 397 3.98 -12.33 -21.59
C HIS A 397 4.56 -12.27 -20.16
N VAL A 398 4.40 -13.36 -19.41
CA VAL A 398 4.95 -13.52 -18.06
C VAL A 398 6.46 -13.79 -18.10
N LEU A 399 6.97 -14.28 -19.24
CA LEU A 399 8.38 -14.60 -19.43
C LEU A 399 9.17 -13.40 -19.98
N PRO A 400 10.44 -13.20 -19.55
CA PRO A 400 11.15 -13.97 -18.52
C PRO A 400 10.65 -13.66 -17.10
N ILE A 401 10.67 -14.67 -16.23
CA ILE A 401 10.35 -14.48 -14.80
C ILE A 401 11.40 -13.58 -14.16
N ASP A 402 10.97 -12.49 -13.52
CA ASP A 402 11.82 -11.54 -12.83
C ASP A 402 11.55 -11.57 -11.31
N ASP A 403 12.42 -12.28 -10.58
CA ASP A 403 12.37 -12.48 -9.13
C ASP A 403 13.01 -11.34 -8.33
N ARG A 404 13.53 -10.29 -9.00
CA ARG A 404 14.14 -9.14 -8.34
C ARG A 404 13.06 -8.34 -7.62
N LEU A 405 13.22 -8.12 -6.30
CA LEU A 405 12.26 -7.33 -5.50
C LEU A 405 12.58 -5.83 -5.55
N THR A 406 13.44 -5.35 -4.65
CA THR A 406 13.73 -3.91 -4.49
C THR A 406 14.47 -3.31 -5.68
N VAL A 407 15.21 -4.11 -6.44
CA VAL A 407 15.88 -3.64 -7.67
C VAL A 407 14.87 -3.15 -8.71
N ARG A 408 13.65 -3.71 -8.74
CA ARG A 408 12.59 -3.25 -9.66
C ARG A 408 12.03 -1.87 -9.32
N MET A 409 12.29 -1.37 -8.11
CA MET A 409 11.92 -0.02 -7.70
C MET A 409 12.92 1.04 -8.21
N ASP A 410 14.13 0.63 -8.60
CA ASP A 410 15.10 1.51 -9.24
C ASP A 410 14.84 1.51 -10.75
N ALA A 411 14.21 2.58 -11.24
CA ALA A 411 13.86 2.74 -12.64
C ALA A 411 15.08 2.60 -13.56
N LYS A 412 16.26 3.10 -13.15
CA LYS A 412 17.50 2.99 -13.93
C LYS A 412 17.99 1.56 -13.97
N ALA A 413 17.90 0.82 -12.86
CA ALA A 413 18.34 -0.57 -12.79
C ALA A 413 17.50 -1.52 -13.67
N VAL A 414 16.25 -1.16 -13.98
CA VAL A 414 15.37 -1.92 -14.88
C VAL A 414 15.13 -1.28 -16.24
N GLY A 415 15.80 -0.16 -16.54
CA GLY A 415 15.67 0.53 -17.84
C GLY A 415 14.30 1.18 -18.07
N ARG A 416 13.56 1.47 -17.00
CA ARG A 416 12.27 2.19 -17.08
C ARG A 416 12.53 3.68 -17.31
N PRO A 417 11.99 4.29 -18.38
CA PRO A 417 12.11 5.72 -18.62
C PRO A 417 11.52 6.53 -17.47
N THR A 418 12.18 7.64 -17.10
CA THR A 418 11.68 8.60 -16.11
C THR A 418 11.80 10.03 -16.64
N LEU A 419 11.02 10.95 -16.06
CA LEU A 419 11.09 12.37 -16.42
C LEU A 419 12.47 12.98 -16.10
N MET A 420 13.13 12.45 -15.06
CA MET A 420 14.43 12.92 -14.59
C MET A 420 15.62 12.20 -15.22
N ASP A 421 15.41 11.29 -16.18
CA ASP A 421 16.48 10.42 -16.68
C ASP A 421 17.70 11.21 -17.19
N GLY A 422 18.88 10.81 -16.69
CA GLY A 422 20.17 11.45 -16.97
C GLY A 422 20.39 12.85 -16.37
N ARG A 423 19.40 13.48 -15.72
CA ARG A 423 19.54 14.82 -15.16
C ARG A 423 20.41 14.82 -13.91
N THR A 424 21.32 15.80 -13.84
CA THR A 424 22.14 16.07 -12.64
C THR A 424 21.76 17.37 -11.95
N SER A 425 20.76 18.10 -12.46
CA SER A 425 20.27 19.34 -11.87
C SER A 425 18.78 19.56 -12.16
N LEU A 426 18.08 20.12 -11.17
CA LEU A 426 16.67 20.48 -11.20
C LEU A 426 16.48 21.86 -10.55
N THR A 427 15.91 22.81 -11.29
CA THR A 427 15.53 24.14 -10.78
C THR A 427 14.02 24.20 -10.65
N LEU A 428 13.55 24.60 -9.47
CA LEU A 428 12.15 24.62 -9.06
C LEU A 428 11.74 26.04 -8.66
N GLY A 429 10.46 26.34 -8.86
CA GLY A 429 9.82 27.58 -8.40
C GLY A 429 8.96 27.35 -7.16
N GLU A 430 8.66 28.43 -6.45
CA GLU A 430 7.71 28.43 -5.34
C GLU A 430 6.34 27.87 -5.76
N GLY A 431 5.72 27.04 -4.93
CA GLY A 431 4.41 26.46 -5.18
C GLY A 431 4.40 25.21 -6.06
N MET A 432 5.56 24.71 -6.49
CA MET A 432 5.66 23.34 -7.03
C MET A 432 5.51 22.35 -5.88
N LYS A 433 4.42 21.56 -5.92
CA LYS A 433 4.00 20.66 -4.86
C LYS A 433 3.68 19.26 -5.38
N GLY A 434 3.67 18.27 -4.49
CA GLY A 434 3.24 16.90 -4.82
C GLY A 434 4.15 16.21 -5.83
N MET A 435 5.44 16.59 -5.89
CA MET A 435 6.37 16.03 -6.86
C MET A 435 6.81 14.63 -6.43
N GLY A 436 6.21 13.62 -7.07
CA GLY A 436 6.43 12.21 -6.77
C GLY A 436 7.84 11.69 -7.04
N VAL A 437 8.03 10.42 -6.66
CA VAL A 437 9.22 9.65 -7.03
C VAL A 437 9.40 9.69 -8.56
N ASP A 438 10.65 9.81 -9.01
CA ASP A 438 11.04 9.93 -10.43
C ASP A 438 10.63 11.24 -11.14
N ILE A 439 9.85 12.13 -10.49
CA ILE A 439 9.56 13.52 -10.93
C ILE A 439 10.51 14.50 -10.24
N PHE A 440 10.87 14.24 -8.97
CA PHE A 440 11.91 14.97 -8.26
C PHE A 440 13.28 14.33 -8.45
N ILE A 441 14.36 15.12 -8.50
CA ILE A 441 15.71 14.58 -8.68
C ILE A 441 16.15 13.77 -7.45
N SER A 442 16.59 12.53 -7.65
CA SER A 442 16.95 11.65 -6.53
C SER A 442 18.26 12.09 -5.88
N THR A 443 18.18 12.55 -4.62
CA THR A 443 19.32 12.93 -3.77
C THR A 443 19.88 11.76 -2.95
N ARG A 444 19.32 10.56 -3.11
CA ARG A 444 19.70 9.35 -2.37
C ARG A 444 21.04 8.82 -2.82
N ASN A 445 21.83 8.31 -1.86
CA ASN A 445 23.10 7.61 -2.10
C ASN A 445 24.10 8.41 -2.96
N THR A 446 24.12 9.73 -2.82
CA THR A 446 24.98 10.61 -3.62
C THR A 446 25.22 11.94 -2.90
N SER A 447 26.25 12.67 -3.34
CA SER A 447 26.47 14.05 -2.87
C SER A 447 25.56 15.00 -3.65
N TYR A 448 25.08 16.06 -3.01
CA TYR A 448 24.23 17.05 -3.67
C TYR A 448 24.33 18.42 -3.01
N SER A 449 23.87 19.44 -3.71
CA SER A 449 23.69 20.79 -3.18
C SER A 449 22.27 21.30 -3.44
N ILE A 450 21.71 22.06 -2.51
CA ILE A 450 20.46 22.81 -2.67
C ILE A 450 20.81 24.29 -2.57
N THR A 451 20.59 25.05 -3.64
CA THR A 451 20.81 26.50 -3.69
C THR A 451 19.47 27.21 -3.80
N ALA A 452 19.18 28.14 -2.90
CA ALA A 452 17.95 28.91 -2.88
C ALA A 452 18.22 30.41 -2.81
N ASP A 453 17.58 31.17 -3.70
CA ASP A 453 17.54 32.62 -3.64
C ASP A 453 16.28 33.04 -2.85
N VAL A 454 16.47 33.72 -1.71
CA VAL A 454 15.37 34.12 -0.82
C VAL A 454 15.39 35.63 -0.54
N GLU A 455 14.22 36.21 -0.30
CA GLU A 455 14.05 37.55 0.26
C GLU A 455 13.26 37.42 1.57
N VAL A 456 13.87 37.80 2.70
CA VAL A 456 13.27 37.66 4.03
C VAL A 456 13.09 38.99 4.74
N ALA A 457 12.07 39.07 5.60
CA ALA A 457 11.92 40.12 6.59
C ALA A 457 12.71 39.77 7.87
N ALA A 458 12.56 40.58 8.93
CA ALA A 458 13.28 40.37 10.21
C ALA A 458 12.96 39.03 10.90
N ASN A 459 11.84 38.40 10.55
CA ASN A 459 11.33 37.15 11.12
C ASN A 459 11.18 36.05 10.05
N GLY A 460 12.12 35.94 9.12
CA GLY A 460 12.12 34.88 8.10
C GLY A 460 11.89 33.50 8.71
N ASN A 461 10.90 32.76 8.22
CA ASN A 461 10.50 31.45 8.71
C ASN A 461 9.84 30.61 7.61
N GLY A 462 9.89 29.29 7.75
CA GLY A 462 9.20 28.31 6.90
C GLY A 462 10.10 27.62 5.87
N VAL A 463 9.48 26.73 5.08
CA VAL A 463 10.18 25.74 4.25
C VAL A 463 10.63 26.31 2.91
N ILE A 464 11.89 26.06 2.55
CA ILE A 464 12.42 26.38 1.21
C ILE A 464 12.10 25.22 0.27
N VAL A 465 12.49 24.00 0.67
CA VAL A 465 12.16 22.75 -0.03
C VAL A 465 12.09 21.61 0.97
N ALA A 466 11.13 20.72 0.80
CA ALA A 466 11.00 19.47 1.54
C ALA A 466 10.84 18.30 0.57
N GLN A 467 11.22 17.11 1.03
CA GLN A 467 10.85 15.84 0.41
C GLN A 467 10.66 14.79 1.50
N GLY A 468 9.48 14.18 1.56
CA GLY A 468 9.11 13.21 2.59
C GLY A 468 8.22 13.84 3.66
N GLY A 469 8.19 13.25 4.86
CA GLY A 469 7.36 13.74 5.96
C GLY A 469 7.85 13.33 7.34
N LYS A 470 6.94 13.23 8.32
CA LYS A 470 7.19 12.83 9.71
C LYS A 470 7.91 11.48 9.81
N PHE A 471 7.72 10.61 8.81
CA PHE A 471 8.23 9.24 8.78
C PHE A 471 9.48 9.03 7.90
N GLY A 472 10.14 10.10 7.48
CA GLY A 472 11.38 10.04 6.73
C GLY A 472 11.47 11.11 5.65
N GLY A 473 12.67 11.57 5.32
CA GLY A 473 12.86 12.62 4.32
C GLY A 473 13.92 13.65 4.69
N PHE A 474 13.86 14.80 4.03
CA PHE A 474 14.67 15.96 4.39
C PHE A 474 13.93 17.26 4.13
N SER A 475 14.38 18.33 4.78
CA SER A 475 13.91 19.67 4.49
C SER A 475 15.02 20.70 4.68
N PHE A 476 15.09 21.66 3.74
CA PHE A 476 15.85 22.89 3.89
C PHE A 476 14.86 24.04 4.13
N TYR A 477 15.06 24.80 5.20
CA TYR A 477 14.09 25.77 5.69
C TYR A 477 14.77 26.90 6.46
N VAL A 478 13.99 27.90 6.88
CA VAL A 478 14.42 28.94 7.82
C VAL A 478 13.60 28.79 9.09
N LYS A 479 14.23 28.79 10.26
CA LYS A 479 13.56 28.82 11.56
C LYS A 479 14.15 29.88 12.46
N ASP A 480 13.30 30.75 13.01
CA ASP A 480 13.74 31.89 13.82
C ASP A 480 14.80 32.75 13.11
N GLY A 481 14.60 32.96 11.79
CA GLY A 481 15.55 33.66 10.92
C GLY A 481 16.80 32.87 10.54
N LYS A 482 17.01 31.66 11.05
CA LYS A 482 18.22 30.86 10.80
C LYS A 482 17.97 29.80 9.72
N PRO A 483 18.74 29.79 8.62
CA PRO A 483 18.77 28.68 7.68
C PRO A 483 19.11 27.37 8.40
N THR A 484 18.27 26.37 8.18
CA THR A 484 18.36 25.06 8.82
C THR A 484 18.05 23.98 7.81
N PHE A 485 18.82 22.90 7.86
CA PHE A 485 18.53 21.66 7.15
C PHE A 485 18.33 20.54 8.16
N THR A 486 17.28 19.74 7.98
CA THR A 486 17.07 18.53 8.77
C THR A 486 16.93 17.34 7.83
N TYR A 487 17.68 16.28 8.14
CA TYR A 487 17.47 14.95 7.61
C TYR A 487 16.68 14.14 8.64
N ASN A 488 15.45 13.76 8.31
CA ASN A 488 14.63 12.86 9.10
C ASN A 488 14.90 11.43 8.65
N TYR A 489 15.64 10.67 9.47
CA TYR A 489 15.93 9.28 9.21
C TYR A 489 14.78 8.42 9.77
N LEU A 490 13.77 8.17 8.93
CA LEU A 490 12.67 7.24 9.18
C LEU A 490 11.85 7.53 10.45
N GLY A 491 11.80 8.77 10.93
CA GLY A 491 11.19 9.10 12.23
C GLY A 491 11.94 8.53 13.45
N LEU A 492 13.05 7.82 13.23
CA LEU A 492 13.88 7.21 14.28
C LEU A 492 14.88 8.20 14.85
N GLU A 493 15.52 8.98 13.97
CA GLU A 493 16.58 9.93 14.31
C GLU A 493 16.50 11.16 13.40
N ASN A 494 16.76 12.35 13.95
CA ASN A 494 16.86 13.60 13.18
C ASN A 494 18.29 14.14 13.23
N TYR A 495 18.84 14.50 12.07
CA TYR A 495 20.14 15.15 11.94
C TYR A 495 19.96 16.56 11.42
N THR A 496 20.33 17.56 12.23
CA THR A 496 20.09 18.97 11.91
C THR A 496 21.38 19.75 11.75
N VAL A 497 21.44 20.57 10.69
CA VAL A 497 22.48 21.58 10.45
C VAL A 497 21.80 22.94 10.52
N THR A 498 22.22 23.82 11.43
CA THR A 498 21.63 25.17 11.57
C THR A 498 22.72 26.22 11.43
N SER A 499 22.40 27.32 10.77
CA SER A 499 23.29 28.49 10.72
C SER A 499 23.51 29.06 12.13
N ALA A 500 24.73 29.52 12.40
CA ALA A 500 25.04 30.17 13.68
C ALA A 500 24.30 31.51 13.85
N GLN A 501 24.03 32.22 12.74
CA GLN A 501 23.43 33.54 12.72
C GLN A 501 22.10 33.54 11.97
N ALA A 502 21.17 34.39 12.43
CA ALA A 502 19.95 34.69 11.71
C ALA A 502 20.24 35.58 10.50
N LEU A 503 19.43 35.45 9.46
CA LEU A 503 19.45 36.31 8.29
C LEU A 503 19.07 37.74 8.68
N LYS A 504 19.67 38.70 7.98
CA LYS A 504 19.22 40.09 8.05
C LYS A 504 18.05 40.26 7.08
N PRO A 505 17.22 41.30 7.24
CA PRO A 505 16.22 41.63 6.22
C PRO A 505 16.90 41.90 4.88
N GLY A 506 16.39 41.29 3.80
CA GLY A 506 16.93 41.47 2.46
C GLY A 506 17.03 40.17 1.65
N LYS A 507 17.80 40.26 0.56
CA LYS A 507 18.06 39.15 -0.36
C LYS A 507 19.28 38.37 0.07
N HIS A 508 19.16 37.05 0.05
CA HIS A 508 20.23 36.11 0.39
C HIS A 508 20.26 34.94 -0.58
N THR A 509 21.46 34.43 -0.85
CA THR A 509 21.63 33.12 -1.49
C THR A 509 22.05 32.13 -0.40
N LEU A 510 21.21 31.11 -0.21
CA LEU A 510 21.41 30.05 0.76
C LEU A 510 21.83 28.78 0.03
N VAL A 511 22.88 28.12 0.52
CA VAL A 511 23.33 26.84 -0.02
C VAL A 511 23.41 25.82 1.10
N TYR A 512 22.77 24.67 0.90
CA TYR A 512 23.04 23.46 1.67
C TYR A 512 23.82 22.49 0.79
N ASP A 513 24.99 22.05 1.27
CA ASP A 513 25.81 21.02 0.63
C ASP A 513 25.81 19.75 1.48
N PHE A 514 25.51 18.61 0.86
CA PHE A 514 25.67 17.29 1.44
C PHE A 514 26.79 16.54 0.73
N LYS A 515 27.89 16.32 1.44
CA LYS A 515 28.98 15.45 1.01
C LYS A 515 28.74 14.04 1.52
N TRP A 516 28.26 13.16 0.64
CA TRP A 516 28.05 11.75 0.96
C TRP A 516 29.40 11.05 1.16
N ASP A 517 29.49 10.21 2.19
CA ASP A 517 30.74 9.51 2.51
C ASP A 517 31.08 8.41 1.49
N GLY A 518 30.11 7.99 0.67
CA GLY A 518 30.28 6.90 -0.28
C GLY A 518 30.20 5.51 0.35
N GLY A 519 30.53 4.49 -0.44
CA GLY A 519 30.55 3.10 0.00
C GLY A 519 29.18 2.43 -0.17
N LYS A 520 28.48 2.18 0.94
CA LYS A 520 27.21 1.43 0.93
C LYS A 520 25.99 2.33 0.80
N PRO A 521 24.90 1.87 0.15
CA PRO A 521 23.62 2.57 0.21
C PRO A 521 23.21 2.90 1.65
N GLY A 522 22.66 4.10 1.85
CA GLY A 522 22.27 4.62 3.16
C GLY A 522 23.42 5.12 4.04
N ALA A 523 24.66 5.16 3.52
CA ALA A 523 25.78 5.77 4.24
C ALA A 523 25.53 7.26 4.51
N GLY A 524 26.05 7.74 5.64
CA GLY A 524 25.97 9.12 6.06
C GLY A 524 26.83 10.08 5.22
N GLY A 525 27.05 11.25 5.77
CA GLY A 525 27.83 12.30 5.13
C GLY A 525 27.99 13.51 6.03
N THR A 526 28.53 14.58 5.47
CA THR A 526 28.64 15.87 6.16
C THR A 526 27.74 16.88 5.45
N GLY A 527 26.82 17.47 6.21
CA GLY A 527 25.97 18.56 5.74
C GLY A 527 26.53 19.90 6.17
N SER A 528 26.55 20.89 5.28
CA SER A 528 27.01 22.25 5.57
C SER A 528 26.10 23.28 4.95
N ILE A 529 25.92 24.41 5.65
CA ILE A 529 25.15 25.56 5.17
C ILE A 529 26.10 26.73 4.92
N THR A 530 25.90 27.40 3.78
CA THR A 530 26.57 28.64 3.39
C THR A 530 25.51 29.73 3.15
N VAL A 531 25.77 30.95 3.62
CA VAL A 531 24.92 32.14 3.40
C VAL A 531 25.76 33.18 2.70
N ASP A 532 25.34 33.62 1.51
CA ASP A 532 26.04 34.61 0.68
C ASP A 532 27.54 34.28 0.46
N GLY A 533 27.85 32.99 0.31
CA GLY A 533 29.21 32.48 0.13
C GLY A 533 30.03 32.26 1.41
N ALA A 534 29.50 32.62 2.59
CA ALA A 534 30.15 32.39 3.88
C ALA A 534 29.60 31.15 4.60
N LYS A 535 30.48 30.25 5.07
CA LYS A 535 30.10 29.07 5.86
C LYS A 535 29.37 29.51 7.12
N ALA A 536 28.18 28.96 7.34
CA ALA A 536 27.27 29.36 8.42
C ALA A 536 26.94 28.22 9.40
N GLY A 537 27.01 26.96 8.96
CA GLY A 537 26.77 25.79 9.81
C GLY A 537 27.32 24.50 9.20
N GLU A 538 27.58 23.50 10.03
CA GLU A 538 28.00 22.16 9.60
C GLU A 538 27.65 21.13 10.67
N ASN A 539 27.22 19.94 10.24
CA ASN A 539 27.04 18.81 11.14
C ASN A 539 27.21 17.47 10.39
N LYS A 540 27.48 16.41 11.15
CA LYS A 540 27.51 15.04 10.63
C LYS A 540 26.09 14.49 10.53
N ILE A 541 25.77 13.89 9.39
CA ILE A 541 24.58 13.06 9.19
C ILE A 541 25.07 11.62 9.21
N ALA A 542 24.73 10.87 10.25
CA ALA A 542 25.32 9.54 10.45
C ALA A 542 24.74 8.49 9.49
N LYS A 543 23.48 8.63 9.10
CA LYS A 543 22.73 7.67 8.28
C LYS A 543 21.82 8.38 7.30
N THR A 544 21.57 7.77 6.14
CA THR A 544 20.62 8.23 5.14
C THR A 544 19.71 7.07 4.69
N GLN A 545 18.58 7.39 4.07
CA GLN A 545 17.66 6.40 3.52
C GLN A 545 18.17 5.88 2.16
N PRO A 546 18.44 4.56 2.02
CA PRO A 546 18.90 4.00 0.75
C PRO A 546 17.78 3.88 -0.29
N GLY A 547 16.55 3.70 0.18
CA GLY A 547 15.33 3.43 -0.59
C GLY A 547 14.38 4.61 -0.59
N ILE A 548 13.09 4.37 -0.38
CA ILE A 548 12.04 5.40 -0.55
C ILE A 548 12.07 6.41 0.62
N PHE A 549 11.77 7.70 0.35
CA PHE A 549 11.59 8.70 1.42
C PHE A 549 10.23 8.57 2.09
N SER A 550 9.19 8.67 1.27
CA SER A 550 7.80 8.39 1.58
C SER A 550 7.08 7.99 0.28
N VAL A 551 5.95 7.32 0.40
CA VAL A 551 5.06 6.92 -0.69
C VAL A 551 3.90 7.90 -0.91
N ASP A 552 3.60 8.72 0.10
CA ASP A 552 2.43 9.58 0.18
C ASP A 552 2.74 10.98 0.73
N ASP A 553 4.00 11.28 1.03
CA ASP A 553 4.48 12.60 1.43
C ASP A 553 5.64 12.99 0.51
N LEU A 554 5.38 13.92 -0.41
CA LEU A 554 6.20 14.09 -1.61
C LEU A 554 7.14 15.28 -1.49
N ALA A 555 7.64 15.81 -2.61
CA ALA A 555 8.49 16.98 -2.61
C ALA A 555 7.71 18.27 -2.90
N ASP A 556 7.95 19.28 -2.08
CA ASP A 556 7.29 20.60 -2.11
C ASP A 556 8.32 21.74 -2.02
N VAL A 557 7.96 22.89 -2.57
CA VAL A 557 8.80 24.11 -2.59
C VAL A 557 8.03 25.31 -2.05
N GLY A 558 8.59 25.94 -1.02
CA GLY A 558 7.96 27.05 -0.30
C GLY A 558 6.96 26.62 0.80
N THR A 559 6.74 25.31 0.95
CA THR A 559 5.85 24.70 1.95
C THR A 559 6.27 23.26 2.20
N ASP A 560 5.63 22.61 3.17
CA ASP A 560 5.67 21.17 3.41
C ASP A 560 4.22 20.74 3.67
N ASP A 561 3.52 20.34 2.62
CA ASP A 561 2.10 20.00 2.65
C ASP A 561 1.95 18.50 2.88
N GLY A 562 1.30 18.11 3.99
CA GLY A 562 1.22 16.72 4.43
C GLY A 562 1.66 16.62 5.88
N THR A 563 2.54 15.66 6.19
CA THR A 563 3.15 15.58 7.52
C THR A 563 4.50 16.27 7.54
N ARG A 564 4.81 16.96 8.64
CA ARG A 564 6.03 17.78 8.70
C ARG A 564 7.30 16.92 8.75
N VAL A 565 8.27 17.16 7.86
CA VAL A 565 9.59 16.51 7.92
C VAL A 565 10.37 16.94 9.16
N ALA A 566 10.26 18.22 9.54
CA ALA A 566 10.97 18.80 10.67
C ALA A 566 10.11 19.79 11.46
N ASP A 567 10.59 20.18 12.63
CA ASP A 567 9.96 21.24 13.41
C ASP A 567 10.34 22.63 12.85
N TYR A 568 9.45 23.18 12.03
CA TYR A 568 9.53 24.52 11.44
C TYR A 568 9.02 25.65 12.36
N GLY A 569 8.54 25.33 13.57
CA GLY A 569 7.77 26.25 14.39
C GLY A 569 6.31 26.37 13.94
N GLU A 570 5.76 27.59 13.93
CA GLU A 570 4.31 27.80 13.75
C GLU A 570 3.80 27.41 12.36
N SER A 571 4.56 27.71 11.29
CA SER A 571 4.12 27.55 9.90
C SER A 571 5.15 26.76 9.09
N ALA A 572 4.67 25.79 8.29
CA ALA A 572 5.47 25.12 7.26
C ALA A 572 5.65 26.01 6.01
N LYS A 573 4.70 26.92 5.75
CA LYS A 573 4.78 27.85 4.62
C LYS A 573 5.86 28.91 4.85
N PHE A 574 6.69 29.13 3.83
CA PHE A 574 7.68 30.20 3.82
C PHE A 574 7.01 31.58 3.86
N ASN A 575 7.48 32.46 4.74
CA ASN A 575 6.92 33.81 4.91
C ASN A 575 7.73 34.91 4.18
N GLY A 576 8.75 34.54 3.41
CA GLY A 576 9.51 35.42 2.52
C GLY A 576 9.08 35.29 1.06
N LYS A 577 9.90 35.82 0.14
CA LYS A 577 9.78 35.48 -1.29
C LYS A 577 10.83 34.45 -1.65
N LEU A 578 10.41 33.38 -2.32
CA LEU A 578 11.32 32.35 -2.80
C LEU A 578 11.52 32.52 -4.31
N GLY A 579 12.75 32.78 -4.73
CA GLY A 579 13.09 32.96 -6.14
C GLY A 579 13.13 31.63 -6.89
N LYS A 580 14.30 30.99 -6.88
CA LYS A 580 14.49 29.65 -7.45
C LYS A 580 15.18 28.76 -6.43
N VAL A 581 14.84 27.47 -6.46
CA VAL A 581 15.55 26.43 -5.71
C VAL A 581 16.20 25.48 -6.72
N THR A 582 17.52 25.40 -6.72
CA THR A 582 18.27 24.51 -7.62
C THR A 582 18.91 23.40 -6.82
N ILE A 583 18.60 22.16 -7.17
CA ILE A 583 19.18 20.96 -6.60
C ILE A 583 20.14 20.39 -7.64
N GLU A 584 21.40 20.19 -7.26
CA GLU A 584 22.44 19.66 -8.13
C GLU A 584 23.11 18.44 -7.51
N LEU A 585 23.23 17.36 -8.28
CA LEU A 585 24.01 16.21 -7.90
C LEU A 585 25.50 16.51 -8.09
N LYS A 586 26.31 16.18 -7.10
CA LYS A 586 27.76 16.37 -7.11
C LYS A 586 28.44 15.01 -7.29
N LYS A 587 29.46 14.97 -8.16
CA LYS A 587 30.25 13.76 -8.42
C LYS A 587 31.32 13.56 -7.36
#